data_AF-A0AAW3RFW6-F1
#
_entry.id   AF-A0AAW3RFW6-F1
#
_cell.length_a   1.000
_cell.length_b   1.000
_cell.length_c   1.000
_cell.angle_alpha   90.00
_cell.angle_beta   90.00
_cell.angle_gamma   90.00
#
_symmetry.space_group_name_H-M   'P 1'
#
loop_
_entity.id
_entity.type
_entity.pdbx_description
1 polymer ?
#
loop_
_entity_poly.entity_id
_entity_poly.type
_entity_poly.pdbx_seq_one_letter_code
_entity_poly.pdbx_strand_id
1 'polypeptide(L)'
;MPADIAHYLQLAQDVSEDEQRAHSYEWQALVVENAPLRVNLNGHLVSAPADFYDSLLERQIQPGRPIVQIIGEMLMRYSLGLPDWWYRARLQHILSTRG
;
A
#
# COMPACT_ATOMS: atom_id res chain seq x y z
N MET A 1 -7.12 2.43 -24.15
CA MET A 1 -7.69 1.76 -22.97
C MET A 1 -7.30 0.29 -23.04
N PRO A 2 -6.77 -0.33 -21.98
CA PRO A 2 -6.51 -1.76 -22.00
C PRO A 2 -7.83 -2.48 -22.32
N ALA A 3 -7.80 -3.46 -23.23
CA ALA A 3 -8.99 -4.17 -23.70
C ALA A 3 -9.81 -4.84 -22.56
N ASP A 4 -9.20 -4.99 -21.38
CA ASP A 4 -9.75 -5.71 -20.24
C ASP A 4 -10.84 -4.97 -19.46
N ILE A 5 -10.86 -3.63 -19.45
CA ILE A 5 -11.81 -2.89 -18.60
C ILE A 5 -13.26 -3.17 -19.04
N ALA A 6 -13.51 -3.26 -20.35
CA ALA A 6 -14.84 -3.55 -20.88
C ALA A 6 -15.35 -4.94 -20.44
N HIS A 7 -14.46 -5.92 -20.29
CA HIS A 7 -14.82 -7.25 -19.79
C HIS A 7 -15.17 -7.22 -18.29
N TYR A 8 -14.36 -6.52 -17.47
CA TYR A 8 -14.63 -6.40 -16.04
C TYR A 8 -15.90 -5.59 -15.73
N LEU A 9 -16.21 -4.57 -16.53
CA LEU A 9 -17.44 -3.78 -16.36
C LEU A 9 -18.70 -4.63 -16.55
N GLN A 10 -18.66 -5.70 -17.35
CA GLN A 10 -19.78 -6.64 -17.48
C GLN A 10 -20.02 -7.47 -16.21
N LEU A 11 -19.01 -7.60 -15.34
CA LEU A 11 -19.07 -8.28 -14.05
C LEU A 11 -19.40 -7.33 -12.90
N ALA A 12 -19.48 -6.02 -13.15
CA ALA A 12 -19.78 -5.04 -12.13
C ALA A 12 -21.20 -5.27 -11.59
N GLN A 13 -21.33 -5.20 -10.27
CA GLN A 13 -22.61 -5.29 -9.57
C GLN A 13 -22.80 -4.00 -8.77
N ASP A 14 -24.06 -3.56 -8.69
CA ASP A 14 -24.41 -2.46 -7.81
C ASP A 14 -24.21 -2.89 -6.35
N VAL A 15 -23.52 -2.05 -5.59
CA VAL A 15 -23.34 -2.24 -4.15
C VAL A 15 -24.64 -1.83 -3.47
N SER A 16 -25.26 -2.75 -2.73
CA SER A 16 -26.50 -2.47 -2.01
C SER A 16 -26.33 -1.38 -0.94
N GLU A 17 -27.43 -0.75 -0.52
CA GLU A 17 -27.37 0.25 0.56
C GLU A 17 -26.80 -0.32 1.87
N ASP A 18 -27.07 -1.60 2.16
CA ASP A 18 -26.54 -2.29 3.34
C ASP A 18 -25.02 -2.46 3.26
N GLU A 19 -24.51 -2.89 2.11
CA GLU A 19 -23.06 -2.99 1.88
C GLU A 19 -22.38 -1.63 1.92
N GLN A 20 -22.98 -0.60 1.31
CA GLN A 20 -22.48 0.77 1.41
C GLN A 20 -22.40 1.26 2.86
N ARG A 21 -23.43 0.99 3.68
CA ARG A 21 -23.44 1.32 5.10
C ARG A 21 -22.35 0.56 5.86
N ALA A 22 -22.21 -0.74 5.62
CA ALA A 22 -21.16 -1.55 6.25
C ALA A 22 -19.77 -0.99 5.96
N HIS A 23 -19.45 -0.71 4.70
CA HIS A 23 -18.18 -0.10 4.32
C HIS A 23 -17.99 1.31 4.89
N SER A 24 -19.07 2.09 5.03
CA SER A 24 -18.99 3.40 5.68
C SER A 24 -18.57 3.27 7.15
N TYR A 25 -19.12 2.30 7.89
CA TYR A 25 -18.73 2.05 9.27
C TYR A 25 -17.29 1.54 9.39
N GLU A 26 -16.87 0.62 8.51
CA GLU A 26 -15.48 0.16 8.45
C GLU A 26 -14.53 1.34 8.22
N TRP A 27 -14.86 2.21 7.25
CA TRP A 27 -14.05 3.40 6.97
C TRP A 27 -14.02 4.37 8.15
N GLN A 28 -15.14 4.62 8.82
CA GLN A 28 -15.19 5.48 10.00
C GLN A 28 -14.33 4.95 11.15
N ALA A 29 -14.38 3.64 11.42
CA ALA A 29 -13.54 3.00 12.44
C ALA A 29 -12.05 3.19 12.11
N LEU A 30 -11.68 2.94 10.86
CA LEU A 30 -10.32 3.16 10.38
C LEU A 30 -9.89 4.63 10.51
N VAL A 31 -10.74 5.61 10.19
CA VAL A 31 -10.44 7.03 10.38
C VAL A 31 -10.16 7.34 11.85
N VAL A 32 -10.96 6.79 12.79
CA VAL A 32 -10.77 6.96 14.23
C VAL A 32 -9.45 6.38 14.71
N GLU A 33 -9.04 5.23 14.19
CA GLU A 33 -7.74 4.61 14.52
C GLU A 33 -6.54 5.48 14.10
N ASN A 34 -6.69 6.27 13.03
CA ASN A 34 -5.72 7.25 12.56
C ASN A 34 -4.28 6.70 12.38
N ALA A 35 -4.15 5.42 12.04
CA ALA A 35 -2.83 4.82 11.82
C ALA A 35 -2.15 5.37 10.54
N PRO A 36 -0.81 5.34 10.45
CA PRO A 36 -0.08 5.91 9.31
C PRO A 36 -0.40 5.29 7.95
N LEU A 37 -0.71 3.99 7.91
CA LEU A 37 -1.00 3.27 6.68
C LEU A 37 -2.37 2.58 6.74
N ARG A 38 -2.94 2.37 5.55
CA ARG A 38 -4.09 1.51 5.30
C ARG A 38 -3.67 0.44 4.31
N VAL A 39 -3.71 -0.83 4.73
CA VAL A 39 -3.26 -1.96 3.93
C VAL A 39 -4.46 -2.81 3.53
N ASN A 40 -4.58 -3.14 2.25
CA ASN A 40 -5.58 -4.10 1.79
C ASN A 40 -5.05 -5.51 1.98
N LEU A 41 -5.63 -6.25 2.93
CA LEU A 41 -5.37 -7.67 3.16
C LEU A 41 -6.59 -8.47 2.74
N ASN A 42 -6.48 -9.20 1.63
CA ASN A 42 -7.54 -10.05 1.11
C ASN A 42 -8.90 -9.34 0.93
N GLY A 43 -8.89 -8.07 0.52
CA GLY A 43 -10.10 -7.25 0.34
C GLY A 43 -10.45 -6.39 1.55
N HIS A 44 -9.80 -6.58 2.70
CA HIS A 44 -10.09 -5.83 3.91
C HIS A 44 -9.04 -4.76 4.17
N LEU A 45 -9.50 -3.52 4.39
CA LEU A 45 -8.60 -2.43 4.74
C LEU A 45 -8.28 -2.48 6.23
N VAL A 46 -6.99 -2.56 6.58
CA VAL A 46 -6.54 -2.59 7.97
C VAL A 46 -5.58 -1.44 8.26
N SER A 47 -5.66 -0.91 9.47
CA SER A 47 -4.68 0.05 9.98
C SER A 47 -3.34 -0.62 10.23
N ALA A 48 -2.26 0.03 9.78
CA ALA A 48 -0.90 -0.47 9.94
C ALA A 48 0.06 0.66 10.32
N PRO A 49 1.13 0.33 11.08
CA PRO A 49 2.18 1.29 11.40
C PRO A 49 2.98 1.66 10.15
N ALA A 50 3.73 2.77 10.23
CA ALA A 50 4.50 3.29 9.09
C ALA A 50 5.64 2.36 8.65
N ASP A 51 6.06 1.42 9.49
CA ASP A 51 7.13 0.45 9.26
C ASP A 51 6.62 -0.92 8.78
N PHE A 52 5.32 -1.06 8.50
CA PHE A 52 4.70 -2.34 8.15
C PHE A 52 5.43 -3.09 7.01
N TYR A 53 5.90 -2.37 5.98
CA TYR A 53 6.63 -2.95 4.86
C TYR A 53 8.15 -2.86 4.99
N ASP A 54 8.70 -2.44 6.13
CA ASP A 54 10.15 -2.30 6.29
C ASP A 54 10.87 -3.62 6.04
N SER A 55 10.34 -4.74 6.56
CA SER A 55 10.92 -6.07 6.32
C SER A 55 11.03 -6.42 4.82
N LEU A 56 10.14 -5.90 3.97
CA LEU A 56 10.21 -6.04 2.53
C LEU A 56 11.28 -5.12 1.92
N LEU A 57 11.35 -3.87 2.37
CA LEU A 57 12.36 -2.88 1.94
C LEU A 57 13.78 -3.33 2.31
N GLU A 58 13.96 -3.86 3.51
CA GLU A 58 15.23 -4.36 4.02
C GLU A 58 15.83 -5.44 3.13
N ARG A 59 14.99 -6.32 2.57
CA ARG A 59 15.40 -7.38 1.64
C ARG A 59 15.88 -6.82 0.30
N GLN A 60 15.50 -5.59 -0.05
CA GLN A 60 15.93 -4.93 -1.29
C GLN A 60 17.27 -4.19 -1.14
N ILE A 61 17.70 -3.90 0.09
CA ILE A 61 18.94 -3.17 0.36
C ILE A 61 20.14 -4.10 0.09
N GLN A 62 21.02 -3.66 -0.81
CA GLN A 62 22.24 -4.37 -1.18
C GLN A 62 23.42 -3.39 -1.25
N PRO A 63 24.66 -3.81 -0.91
CA PRO A 63 25.84 -2.95 -1.02
C PRO A 63 25.99 -2.35 -2.42
N GLY A 64 26.24 -1.04 -2.49
CA GLY A 64 26.43 -0.32 -3.75
C GLY A 64 25.16 -0.05 -4.57
N ARG A 65 23.98 -0.52 -4.12
CA ARG A 65 22.72 -0.31 -4.81
C ARG A 65 22.11 1.07 -4.50
N PRO A 66 21.81 1.92 -5.49
CA PRO A 66 21.18 3.22 -5.26
C PRO A 66 19.74 3.11 -4.73
N ILE A 67 19.36 3.99 -3.81
CA ILE A 67 17.98 4.10 -3.26
C ILE A 67 16.94 4.25 -4.39
N VAL A 68 17.25 5.04 -5.42
CA VAL A 68 16.31 5.28 -6.54
C VAL A 68 15.98 3.99 -7.30
N GLN A 69 16.93 3.05 -7.42
CA GLN A 69 16.68 1.76 -8.08
C GLN A 69 15.76 0.89 -7.23
N ILE A 70 15.96 0.89 -5.90
CA ILE A 70 15.09 0.17 -4.97
C ILE A 70 13.66 0.72 -5.06
N ILE A 71 13.48 2.06 -5.04
CA ILE A 71 12.17 2.69 -5.16
C ILE A 71 11.51 2.32 -6.51
N GLY A 72 12.26 2.40 -7.61
CA GLY A 72 11.74 2.04 -8.94
C GLY A 72 11.23 0.60 -8.98
N GLU A 73 11.98 -0.35 -8.42
CA GLU A 73 11.54 -1.75 -8.34
C GLU A 73 10.35 -1.96 -7.42
N MET A 74 10.30 -1.25 -6.29
CA MET A 74 9.16 -1.32 -5.36
C MET A 74 7.87 -0.90 -6.07
N LEU A 75 7.92 0.21 -6.83
CA LEU A 75 6.78 0.71 -7.59
C LEU A 75 6.37 -0.22 -8.73
N MET A 76 7.33 -0.79 -9.47
CA MET A 76 7.03 -1.64 -10.62
C MET A 76 6.59 -3.07 -10.24
N ARG A 77 7.13 -3.63 -9.14
CA ARG A 77 6.95 -5.04 -8.81
C ARG A 77 5.83 -5.31 -7.81
N TYR A 78 5.65 -4.41 -6.84
CA TYR A 78 4.78 -4.69 -5.69
C TYR A 78 3.47 -3.90 -5.68
N SER A 79 3.34 -2.83 -6.48
CA SER A 79 2.09 -2.05 -6.64
C SER A 79 1.37 -1.73 -5.32
N LEU A 80 2.12 -1.40 -4.26
CA LEU A 80 1.58 -1.23 -2.89
C LEU A 80 0.69 0.02 -2.72
N GLY A 81 0.53 0.85 -3.76
CA GLY A 81 -0.26 2.08 -3.70
C GLY A 81 0.38 3.21 -2.88
N LEU A 82 1.67 3.08 -2.52
CA LEU A 82 2.40 4.08 -1.73
C LEU A 82 3.18 5.04 -2.65
N PRO A 83 3.29 6.33 -2.29
CA PRO A 83 4.04 7.31 -3.06
C PRO A 83 5.56 7.15 -2.88
N ASP A 84 6.35 7.65 -3.83
CA ASP A 84 7.81 7.55 -3.85
C ASP A 84 8.48 8.16 -2.60
N TRP A 85 7.96 9.28 -2.10
CA TRP A 85 8.45 9.95 -0.89
C TRP A 85 8.34 9.06 0.35
N TRP A 86 7.31 8.19 0.42
CA TRP A 86 7.13 7.28 1.54
C TRP A 86 8.24 6.24 1.56
N TYR A 87 8.53 5.62 0.40
CA TYR A 87 9.64 4.67 0.27
C TYR A 87 10.99 5.31 0.61
N ARG A 88 11.23 6.53 0.12
CA ARG A 88 12.46 7.28 0.40
C ARG A 88 12.64 7.50 1.90
N ALA A 89 11.59 7.95 2.59
CA ALA A 89 11.62 8.20 4.02
C ALA A 89 11.90 6.91 4.82
N ARG A 90 11.23 5.80 4.48
CA ARG A 90 11.48 4.50 5.15
C ARG A 90 12.89 3.97 4.90
N LEU A 91 13.37 4.00 3.65
CA LEU A 91 14.73 3.56 3.31
C LEU A 91 15.80 4.39 4.03
N GLN A 92 15.62 5.71 4.12
CA GLN A 92 16.52 6.58 4.89
C GLN A 92 16.51 6.23 6.37
N HIS A 93 15.33 5.97 6.94
CA HIS A 93 15.20 5.54 8.33
C HIS A 93 15.91 4.22 8.59
N ILE A 94 15.65 3.18 7.79
CA ILE A 94 16.29 1.86 7.92
C ILE A 94 17.82 1.98 7.83
N LEU A 95 18.33 2.79 6.89
CA LEU A 95 19.78 2.96 6.72
C LEU A 95 20.43 3.75 7.86
N SER A 96 19.69 4.63 8.54
CA SER A 96 20.23 5.41 9.67
C SER A 96 20.23 4.64 10.99
N THR A 97 19.30 3.69 11.20
CA THR A 97 19.26 2.81 12.38
C THR A 97 20.14 1.56 12.28
N ARG A 98 20.74 1.30 11.12
CA ARG A 98 21.72 0.21 10.92
C ARG A 98 23.16 0.56 11.32
N GLY A 99 23.40 1.81 11.71
CA GLY A 99 24.72 2.33 12.13
C GLY A 99 25.00 2.15 13.61
#